data_AF-A0A9D5FAA8-F1
#
_entry.id   AF-A0A9D5FAA8-F1
#
_cell.length_a   1.000
_cell.length_b   1.000
_cell.length_c   1.000
_cell.angle_alpha   90.00
_cell.angle_beta   90.00
_cell.angle_gamma   90.00
#
_symmetry.space_group_name_H-M   'P 1'
#
loop_
_entity.id
_entity.type
_entity.pdbx_description
1 polymer ?
#
loop_
_entity_poly.entity_id
_entity_poly.type
_entity_poly.pdbx_seq_one_letter_code
_entity_poly.pdbx_strand_id
1 'polypeptide(L)'
;MQVESFFGWLGQALGAVIRFIVDGLSGLFNILSNAGGNFVDGLARTLGMDTSIISIIALIVGLMLLWSAIRAFMNASIIAGIIWLLLGLWLLSWIIH
;
A
#
# COMPACT_ATOMS: atom_id res chain seq x y z
N MET A 1 41.52 -3.50 32.55
CA MET A 1 41.35 -4.97 32.71
C MET A 1 39.93 -5.39 33.15
N GLN A 2 39.45 -5.15 34.39
CA GLN A 2 38.08 -5.61 34.77
C GLN A 2 36.94 -4.76 34.15
N VAL A 3 37.19 -3.48 33.89
CA VAL A 3 36.21 -2.57 33.28
C VAL A 3 36.01 -2.85 31.79
N GLU A 4 37.08 -3.20 31.04
CA GLU A 4 36.96 -3.64 29.64
C GLU A 4 36.08 -4.89 29.48
N SER A 5 36.13 -5.81 30.45
CA SER A 5 35.24 -6.98 30.47
C SER A 5 33.78 -6.57 30.65
N PHE A 6 33.48 -5.62 31.54
CA PHE A 6 32.11 -5.18 31.84
C PHE A 6 31.45 -4.44 30.66
N PHE A 7 32.16 -3.50 30.05
CA PHE A 7 31.62 -2.78 28.88
C PHE A 7 31.53 -3.69 27.64
N GLY A 8 32.41 -4.70 27.53
CA GLY A 8 32.39 -5.69 26.46
C GLY A 8 31.12 -6.54 26.45
N TRP A 9 30.75 -7.18 27.58
CA TRP A 9 29.55 -8.03 27.63
C TRP A 9 28.26 -7.21 27.51
N LEU A 10 28.24 -5.98 28.07
CA LEU A 10 27.10 -5.08 27.95
C LEU A 10 26.87 -4.64 26.49
N GLY A 11 27.94 -4.29 25.78
CA GLY A 11 27.86 -3.96 24.35
C GLY A 11 27.39 -5.14 23.50
N GLN A 12 27.84 -6.35 23.80
CA GLN A 12 27.37 -7.58 23.13
C GLN A 12 25.89 -7.87 23.41
N ALA A 13 25.46 -7.76 24.67
CA ALA A 13 24.06 -7.98 25.05
C ALA A 13 23.13 -6.95 24.38
N LEU A 14 23.49 -5.66 24.43
CA LEU A 14 22.73 -4.60 23.76
C LEU A 14 22.73 -4.77 22.24
N GLY A 15 23.87 -5.12 21.64
CA GLY A 15 23.98 -5.40 20.21
C GLY A 15 23.11 -6.57 19.77
N ALA A 16 23.02 -7.63 20.59
CA ALA A 16 22.14 -8.77 20.33
C ALA A 16 20.66 -8.39 20.36
N VAL A 17 20.25 -7.53 21.31
CA VAL A 17 18.88 -7.02 21.39
C VAL A 17 18.52 -6.16 20.18
N ILE A 18 19.41 -5.23 19.79
CA ILE A 18 19.20 -4.40 18.60
C ILE A 18 19.09 -5.28 17.35
N ARG A 19 19.98 -6.26 17.19
CA ARG A 19 19.95 -7.18 16.06
C ARG A 19 18.67 -8.00 16.01
N PHE A 20 18.19 -8.49 17.15
CA PHE A 20 16.90 -9.19 17.23
C PHE A 20 15.74 -8.32 16.75
N ILE A 21 15.71 -7.03 17.15
CA ILE A 21 14.68 -6.09 16.70
C ILE A 21 14.78 -5.84 15.20
N VAL A 22 15.99 -5.59 14.68
CA VAL A 22 16.21 -5.35 13.26
C VAL A 22 15.81 -6.56 12.42
N ASP A 23 16.27 -7.76 12.79
CA ASP A 23 15.95 -9.00 12.08
C ASP A 23 14.44 -9.29 12.11
N GLY A 24 13.79 -9.05 13.26
CA GLY A 24 12.33 -9.17 13.40
C GLY A 24 11.57 -8.19 12.51
N LEU A 25 11.96 -6.91 12.51
CA LEU A 25 11.35 -5.89 11.66
C LEU A 25 11.60 -6.17 10.18
N SER A 26 12.81 -6.55 9.80
CA SER A 26 13.14 -6.94 8.42
C SER A 26 12.31 -8.13 7.95
N GLY A 27 12.12 -9.15 8.80
CA GLY A 27 11.22 -10.27 8.52
C GLY A 27 9.78 -9.82 8.30
N LEU A 28 9.25 -8.97 9.19
CA LEU A 28 7.90 -8.41 9.06
C LEU A 28 7.73 -7.61 7.78
N PHE A 29 8.67 -6.71 7.48
CA PHE A 29 8.63 -5.89 6.27
C PHE A 29 8.71 -6.74 5.01
N ASN A 30 9.52 -7.80 4.99
CA ASN A 30 9.60 -8.71 3.85
C ASN A 30 8.26 -9.44 3.61
N ILE A 31 7.61 -9.92 4.66
CA ILE A 31 6.28 -10.54 4.54
C ILE A 31 5.26 -9.52 4.01
N LEU A 32 5.24 -8.31 4.58
CA LEU A 32 4.31 -7.27 4.17
C LEU A 32 4.56 -6.77 2.75
N SER A 33 5.82 -6.60 2.34
CA SER A 33 6.19 -6.19 0.98
C SER A 33 5.80 -7.25 -0.04
N ASN A 34 6.03 -8.52 0.26
CA ASN A 34 5.66 -9.62 -0.63
C ASN A 34 4.14 -9.78 -0.71
N ALA A 35 3.43 -9.69 0.42
CA ALA A 35 1.97 -9.75 0.44
C ALA A 35 1.34 -8.56 -0.31
N GLY A 36 1.86 -7.34 -0.09
CA GLY A 36 1.42 -6.13 -0.78
C GLY A 36 1.69 -6.19 -2.29
N GLY A 37 2.89 -6.62 -2.69
CA GLY A 37 3.24 -6.83 -4.10
C GLY A 37 2.33 -7.85 -4.78
N ASN A 38 2.16 -9.02 -4.16
CA ASN A 38 1.26 -10.08 -4.67
C ASN A 38 -0.20 -9.61 -4.77
N PHE A 39 -0.67 -8.81 -3.81
CA PHE A 39 -2.01 -8.24 -3.86
C PHE A 39 -2.18 -7.29 -5.04
N VAL A 40 -1.24 -6.35 -5.21
CA VAL A 40 -1.23 -5.41 -6.33
C VAL A 40 -1.16 -6.14 -7.67
N ASP A 41 -0.29 -7.15 -7.80
CA ASP A 41 -0.19 -7.97 -9.00
C ASP A 41 -1.48 -8.74 -9.29
N GLY A 42 -2.12 -9.28 -8.25
CA GLY A 42 -3.41 -9.96 -8.37
C GLY A 42 -4.52 -9.02 -8.84
N LEU A 43 -4.58 -7.79 -8.29
CA LEU A 43 -5.51 -6.75 -8.73
C LEU A 43 -5.25 -6.37 -10.19
N ALA A 44 -4.00 -6.07 -10.52
CA ALA A 44 -3.59 -5.68 -11.87
C ALA A 44 -3.99 -6.75 -12.89
N ARG A 45 -3.68 -8.02 -12.62
CA ARG A 45 -4.07 -9.15 -13.48
C ARG A 45 -5.57 -9.31 -13.62
N THR A 46 -6.32 -9.17 -12.53
CA THR A 46 -7.79 -9.32 -12.56
C THR A 46 -8.46 -8.19 -13.34
N LEU A 47 -7.84 -7.00 -13.31
CA LEU A 47 -8.32 -5.80 -13.99
C LEU A 47 -7.71 -5.60 -15.38
N GLY A 48 -6.86 -6.51 -15.90
CA GLY A 48 -6.19 -6.30 -17.19
C GLY A 48 -5.27 -5.07 -17.22
N MET A 49 -4.68 -4.72 -16.08
CA MET A 49 -3.88 -3.51 -15.90
C MET A 49 -2.39 -3.85 -15.78
N ASP A 50 -1.53 -2.93 -16.19
CA ASP A 50 -0.09 -3.02 -15.93
C ASP A 50 0.23 -2.83 -14.44
N THR A 51 1.19 -3.60 -13.91
CA THR A 51 1.76 -3.38 -12.56
C THR A 51 2.71 -2.17 -12.59
N SER A 52 2.18 -0.96 -12.76
CA SER A 52 2.92 0.30 -12.67
C SER A 52 2.41 1.17 -11.52
N ILE A 53 3.31 1.92 -10.87
CA ILE A 53 2.94 2.85 -9.78
C ILE A 53 1.91 3.87 -10.29
N ILE A 54 2.04 4.32 -11.54
CA ILE A 54 1.11 5.27 -12.16
C ILE A 54 -0.29 4.64 -12.26
N SER A 55 -0.38 3.40 -12.73
CA SER A 55 -1.65 2.66 -12.86
C SER A 55 -2.30 2.43 -11.50
N ILE A 56 -1.52 2.12 -10.46
CA ILE A 56 -2.03 1.95 -9.08
C ILE A 56 -2.56 3.28 -8.53
N ILE A 57 -1.85 4.39 -8.72
CA ILE A 57 -2.32 5.72 -8.30
C ILE A 57 -3.62 6.06 -9.05
N ALA A 58 -3.66 5.85 -10.35
CA ALA A 58 -4.84 6.08 -11.18
C ALA A 58 -6.03 5.20 -10.73
N LEU A 59 -5.79 3.94 -10.35
CA LEU A 59 -6.79 3.05 -9.77
C LEU A 59 -7.36 3.61 -8.46
N ILE A 60 -6.49 4.03 -7.52
CA ILE A 60 -6.91 4.62 -6.25
C ILE A 60 -7.77 5.86 -6.49
N VAL A 61 -7.32 6.75 -7.38
CA VAL A 61 -8.08 7.97 -7.73
C VAL A 61 -9.41 7.60 -8.39
N GLY A 62 -9.42 6.65 -9.33
CA GLY A 62 -10.65 6.16 -9.96
C GLY A 62 -11.66 5.62 -8.95
N LEU A 63 -11.21 4.82 -7.98
CA LEU A 63 -12.06 4.33 -6.89
C LEU A 63 -12.56 5.45 -5.97
N MET A 64 -11.74 6.46 -5.67
CA MET A 64 -12.18 7.65 -4.92
C MET A 64 -13.27 8.45 -5.66
N LEU A 65 -13.18 8.54 -6.99
CA LEU A 65 -14.22 9.18 -7.82
C LEU A 65 -15.51 8.37 -7.80
N LEU A 66 -15.44 7.04 -7.93
CA LEU A 66 -16.60 6.16 -7.82
C LEU A 66 -17.26 6.24 -6.43
N TRP A 67 -16.46 6.28 -5.35
CA TRP A 67 -16.97 6.49 -4.00
C TRP A 67 -17.68 7.84 -3.87
N SER A 68 -17.13 8.89 -4.48
CA SER A 68 -17.74 10.22 -4.49
C SER A 68 -19.06 10.24 -5.25
N ALA A 69 -19.19 9.47 -6.33
CA ALA A 69 -20.45 9.30 -7.05
C ALA A 69 -21.52 8.62 -6.19
N ILE A 70 -21.17 7.52 -5.53
CA ILE A 70 -22.05 6.82 -4.58
C ILE A 70 -22.52 7.78 -3.49
N ARG A 71 -21.56 8.51 -2.89
CA ARG A 71 -21.85 9.50 -1.85
C ARG A 71 -22.78 10.61 -2.35
N ALA A 72 -22.62 11.09 -3.58
CA ALA A 72 -23.48 12.12 -4.16
C ALA A 72 -24.91 11.62 -4.38
N PHE A 73 -25.08 10.36 -4.84
CA PHE A 73 -26.41 9.75 -4.96
C PHE A 73 -27.10 9.58 -3.61
N MET A 74 -26.37 9.17 -2.56
CA MET A 74 -26.90 9.09 -1.20
C MET A 74 -27.36 10.45 -0.66
N ASN A 75 -26.72 11.54 -1.09
CA ASN A 75 -27.08 12.91 -0.73
C ASN A 75 -28.16 13.52 -1.66
N ALA A 76 -28.90 12.71 -2.41
CA ALA A 76 -29.91 13.12 -3.39
C ALA A 76 -29.40 14.06 -4.50
N SER A 77 -28.09 14.11 -4.75
CA SER A 77 -27.48 14.92 -5.82
C SER A 77 -27.20 14.06 -7.05
N ILE A 78 -28.22 13.88 -7.89
CA ILE A 78 -28.15 13.00 -9.07
C ILE A 78 -27.12 13.50 -10.08
N ILE A 79 -27.14 14.80 -10.40
CA ILE A 79 -26.25 15.38 -11.42
C ILE A 79 -24.79 15.23 -11.00
N ALA A 80 -24.46 15.58 -9.75
CA ALA A 80 -23.11 15.42 -9.24
C ALA A 80 -22.68 13.95 -9.24
N GLY A 81 -23.59 13.04 -8.85
CA GLY A 81 -23.34 11.60 -8.89
C GLY A 81 -22.96 11.12 -10.30
N ILE A 82 -23.71 11.55 -11.33
CA ILE A 82 -23.40 11.20 -12.72
C ILE A 82 -22.05 11.75 -13.15
N ILE A 83 -21.73 13.01 -12.83
CA ILE A 83 -20.44 13.62 -13.19
C ILE A 83 -19.28 12.81 -12.58
N TRP A 84 -19.33 12.54 -11.28
CA TRP A 84 -18.29 11.76 -10.59
C TRP A 84 -18.18 10.33 -11.11
N LEU A 85 -19.31 9.70 -11.44
CA LEU A 85 -19.35 8.35 -11.99
C LEU A 85 -18.69 8.30 -13.36
N LEU A 86 -19.04 9.23 -14.26
CA LEU A 86 -18.45 9.29 -15.60
C LEU A 86 -16.96 9.58 -15.53
N LEU A 87 -16.51 10.50 -14.68
CA LEU A 87 -15.09 10.79 -14.49
C LEU A 87 -14.32 9.57 -13.94
N GLY A 88 -14.88 8.87 -12.94
CA GLY A 88 -14.28 7.67 -12.37
C GLY A 88 -14.15 6.54 -13.39
N LEU A 89 -15.24 6.25 -14.12
CA LEU A 89 -15.24 5.21 -15.16
C LEU A 89 -14.32 5.57 -16.32
N TRP A 90 -14.30 6.83 -16.75
CA TRP A 90 -13.41 7.29 -17.82
C TRP A 90 -11.94 7.08 -17.45
N LEU A 91 -11.54 7.46 -16.22
CA LEU A 91 -10.17 7.26 -15.74
C LEU A 91 -9.82 5.77 -15.64
N LEU A 92 -10.72 4.94 -15.11
CA LEU A 92 -10.49 3.50 -15.00
C LEU A 92 -10.43 2.81 -16.37
N SER A 93 -11.17 3.30 -17.36
CA SER A 93 -11.12 2.79 -18.74
C SER A 93 -9.77 2.99 -19.41
N TRP A 94 -8.93 3.91 -18.92
CA TRP A 94 -7.59 4.14 -19.47
C TRP A 94 -6.55 3.17 -18.94
N ILE A 95 -6.81 2.51 -17.81
CA ILE A 95 -5.83 1.62 -17.15
C ILE A 95 -6.16 0.14 -17.35
N ILE A 96 -7.42 -0.18 -17.62
CA ILE A 96 -7.94 -1.54 -17.87
C ILE A 96 -7.84 -1.83 -19.38
N HIS A 97 -7.08 -2.87 -19.78
CA HIS A 97 -6.90 -3.31 -21.16
C HIS A 97 -7.14 -4.81 -21.36
#